data_AF-A0A2S8VQ58-F1
#
_entry.id   AF-A0A2S8VQ58-F1
#
_cell.length_a   1.000
_cell.length_b   1.000
_cell.length_c   1.000
_cell.angle_alpha   90.00
_cell.angle_beta   90.00
_cell.angle_gamma   90.00
#
_symmetry.space_group_name_H-M   'P 1'
#
loop_
_entity.id
_entity.type
_entity.pdbx_description
1 polymer ?
#
loop_
_entity_poly.entity_id
_entity_poly.type
_entity_poly.pdbx_seq_one_letter_code
_entity_poly.pdbx_strand_id
1 'polypeptide(L)'
;MGFRAYEQRPLAYHLATPISASEMRRRGWVAMARCQACQLDLRIDLDLMVRLNGPDLTLFGRTCRCRRLGCSGRMVFMGTPPGQQIGLFWRLQKPNEISAKEALG
;
A
#
# COMPACT_ATOMS: atom_id res chain seq x y z
N MET A 1 9.61 19.88 13.96
CA MET A 1 9.18 18.74 13.12
C MET A 1 8.85 19.28 11.73
N GLY A 2 9.75 19.09 10.77
CA GLY A 2 9.64 19.71 9.44
C GLY A 2 8.63 19.00 8.55
N PHE A 3 7.80 19.79 7.86
CA PHE A 3 6.97 19.33 6.76
C PHE A 3 7.86 18.65 5.70
N ARG A 4 7.74 17.33 5.55
CA ARG A 4 8.31 16.61 4.40
C ARG A 4 7.25 16.53 3.32
N ALA A 5 7.62 16.91 2.10
CA ALA A 5 6.80 16.67 0.92
C ALA A 5 6.34 15.20 0.91
N TYR A 6 5.06 14.97 0.59
CA TYR A 6 4.45 13.62 0.62
C TYR A 6 5.23 12.58 -0.21
N GLU A 7 5.93 13.06 -1.24
CA GLU A 7 6.75 12.32 -2.20
C GLU A 7 8.02 11.71 -1.58
N GLN A 8 8.49 12.26 -0.45
CA GLN A 8 9.69 11.81 0.24
C GLN A 8 9.39 10.83 1.40
N ARG A 9 8.15 10.34 1.50
CA ARG A 9 7.78 9.39 2.55
C ARG A 9 8.24 7.98 2.17
N PRO A 10 9.04 7.32 3.02
CA PRO A 10 9.50 5.96 2.74
C PRO A 10 8.31 4.99 2.76
N LEU A 11 8.36 3.95 1.93
CA LEU A 11 7.35 2.88 1.88
C LEU A 11 7.03 2.30 3.28
N ALA A 12 8.04 2.24 4.16
CA ALA A 12 7.90 1.84 5.56
C ALA A 12 6.78 2.61 6.30
N TYR A 13 6.58 3.90 6.02
CA TYR A 13 5.53 4.71 6.62
C TYR A 13 4.12 4.19 6.28
N HIS A 14 3.92 3.68 5.05
CA HIS A 14 2.66 3.10 4.60
C HIS A 14 2.47 1.64 4.99
N LEU A 15 3.56 0.96 5.37
CA LEU A 15 3.57 -0.46 5.75
C LEU A 15 3.55 -0.69 7.27
N ALA A 16 3.93 0.31 8.08
CA ALA A 16 4.13 0.19 9.53
C ALA A 16 2.86 0.40 10.37
N THR A 17 1.65 0.18 9.83
CA THR A 17 0.42 0.38 10.61
C THR A 17 -0.21 -0.97 11.00
N PRO A 18 0.16 -1.57 12.15
CA PRO A 18 -0.47 -2.80 12.62
C PRO A 18 -1.87 -2.51 13.18
N ILE A 19 -2.87 -2.42 12.29
CA ILE A 19 -4.27 -2.18 12.63
C ILE A 19 -5.15 -3.19 11.87
N SER A 20 -6.23 -3.67 12.50
CA SER A 20 -7.21 -4.58 11.89
C SER A 20 -8.12 -3.87 10.88
N ALA A 21 -8.68 -4.61 9.93
CA ALA A 21 -9.57 -4.07 8.90
C ALA A 21 -10.80 -3.36 9.50
N SER A 22 -11.36 -3.87 10.60
CA SER A 22 -12.49 -3.23 11.28
C SER A 22 -12.10 -1.89 11.92
N GLU A 23 -10.88 -1.76 12.44
CA GLU A 23 -10.41 -0.53 13.05
C GLU A 23 -10.02 0.51 12.00
N MET A 24 -9.40 0.07 10.90
CA MET A 24 -9.19 0.90 9.71
C MET A 24 -10.51 1.50 9.22
N ARG A 25 -11.56 0.68 9.12
CA ARG A 25 -12.91 1.13 8.72
C ARG A 25 -13.45 2.18 9.69
N ARG A 26 -13.45 1.89 11.00
CA ARG A 26 -13.96 2.81 12.04
C ARG A 26 -13.25 4.16 12.02
N ARG A 27 -11.95 4.17 11.77
CA ARG A 27 -11.12 5.38 11.74
C ARG A 27 -11.07 6.06 10.37
N GLY A 28 -11.84 5.62 9.38
CA GLY A 28 -11.88 6.24 8.05
C GLY A 28 -10.60 6.08 7.24
N TRP A 29 -9.84 5.00 7.47
CA TRP A 29 -8.66 4.69 6.66
C TRP A 29 -9.05 4.21 5.28
N VAL A 30 -8.18 4.48 4.31
CA VAL A 30 -8.28 3.91 2.97
C VAL A 30 -7.24 2.82 2.82
N ALA A 31 -7.69 1.61 2.49
CA ALA A 31 -6.82 0.49 2.17
C ALA A 31 -6.68 0.31 0.65
N MET A 32 -5.47 -0.01 0.22
CA MET A 32 -5.11 -0.23 -1.18
C MET A 32 -4.24 -1.48 -1.30
N ALA A 33 -4.23 -2.09 -2.48
CA ALA A 33 -3.27 -3.13 -2.84
C ALA A 33 -2.55 -2.71 -4.12
N ARG A 34 -1.23 -2.90 -4.16
CA ARG A 34 -0.42 -2.66 -5.36
C ARG A 34 0.38 -3.89 -5.75
N CYS A 35 0.32 -4.26 -7.03
CA CYS A 35 1.19 -5.30 -7.58
C CYS A 35 2.63 -4.82 -7.73
N GLN A 36 3.59 -5.58 -7.21
CA GLN A 36 5.01 -5.25 -7.35
C GLN A 36 5.58 -5.51 -8.75
N ALA A 37 4.88 -6.28 -9.59
CA ALA A 37 5.32 -6.62 -10.95
C ALA A 37 4.69 -5.72 -12.02
N CYS A 38 3.35 -5.69 -12.09
CA CYS A 38 2.63 -4.92 -13.11
C CYS A 38 2.13 -3.55 -12.62
N GLN A 39 2.41 -3.19 -11.37
CA GLN A 39 2.03 -1.90 -10.77
C GLN A 39 0.52 -1.60 -10.77
N LEU A 40 -0.32 -2.61 -10.98
CA LEU A 40 -1.77 -2.45 -10.81
C LEU A 40 -2.10 -2.05 -9.37
N ASP A 41 -2.84 -0.96 -9.25
CA ASP A 41 -3.43 -0.49 -8.00
C ASP A 41 -4.89 -0.89 -7.90
N LEU A 42 -5.29 -1.35 -6.72
CA LEU A 42 -6.67 -1.64 -6.37
C LEU A 42 -7.02 -0.94 -5.07
N ARG A 43 -8.19 -0.29 -5.05
CA ARG A 43 -8.80 0.15 -3.80
C ARG A 43 -9.51 -1.03 -3.15
N ILE A 44 -9.34 -1.18 -1.84
CA ILE A 44 -9.93 -2.26 -1.07
C ILE A 44 -11.18 -1.75 -0.37
N ASP A 45 -12.27 -2.49 -0.54
CA ASP A 45 -13.48 -2.31 0.24
C ASP A 45 -13.29 -2.98 1.62
N LEU A 46 -13.13 -2.16 2.66
CA LEU A 46 -12.93 -2.66 4.03
C LEU A 46 -14.19 -3.32 4.60
N ASP A 47 -15.39 -2.90 4.19
CA ASP A 47 -16.63 -3.55 4.64
C ASP A 47 -16.75 -4.96 4.07
N LEU A 48 -16.43 -5.12 2.79
CA LEU A 48 -16.39 -6.44 2.17
C LEU A 48 -15.32 -7.33 2.83
N MET A 49 -14.12 -6.79 3.10
CA MET A 49 -13.04 -7.56 3.72
C MET A 49 -13.42 -8.04 5.12
N VAL A 50 -14.02 -7.17 5.95
CA VAL A 50 -14.49 -7.50 7.30
C VAL A 50 -15.60 -8.56 7.25
N ARG A 51 -16.54 -8.44 6.30
CA ARG A 51 -17.62 -9.43 6.12
C ARG A 51 -17.10 -10.81 5.74
N LEU A 52 -16.10 -10.88 4.85
CA LEU A 52 -15.59 -12.16 4.33
C LEU A 52 -14.57 -12.84 5.23
N ASN A 53 -13.76 -12.09 5.98
CA ASN A 53 -12.61 -12.63 6.72
C ASN A 53 -12.69 -12.40 8.23
N GLY A 54 -13.70 -11.67 8.70
CA GLY A 54 -13.83 -11.25 10.09
C GLY A 54 -13.16 -9.89 10.39
N PRO A 55 -13.49 -9.29 11.55
CA PRO A 55 -13.08 -7.93 11.92
C PRO A 55 -11.58 -7.80 12.26
N ASP A 56 -10.96 -8.88 12.71
CA ASP A 56 -9.56 -8.90 13.20
C ASP A 56 -8.54 -9.15 12.08
N LEU A 57 -8.99 -9.12 10.81
CA LEU A 57 -8.09 -9.29 9.68
C LEU A 57 -7.02 -8.20 9.65
N THR A 58 -5.76 -8.61 9.77
CA THR A 58 -4.60 -7.74 9.54
C THR A 58 -4.13 -7.84 8.09
N LEU A 59 -4.19 -6.73 7.36
CA LEU A 59 -3.76 -6.63 5.95
C LEU A 59 -2.24 -6.45 5.79
N PHE A 60 -1.64 -5.67 6.67
CA PHE A 60 -0.23 -5.31 6.59
C PHE A 60 0.67 -6.51 6.89
N GLY A 61 1.78 -6.61 6.15
CA GLY A 61 2.67 -7.79 6.19
C GLY A 61 2.15 -9.00 5.42
N ARG A 62 0.92 -8.98 4.90
CA ARG A 62 0.40 -10.02 4.01
C ARG A 62 0.59 -9.64 2.54
N THR A 63 0.56 -10.65 1.68
CA THR A 63 0.53 -10.48 0.22
C THR A 63 -0.52 -11.36 -0.40
N CYS A 64 -1.05 -10.97 -1.55
CA CYS A 64 -1.95 -11.80 -2.35
C CYS A 64 -1.49 -11.90 -3.80
N ARG A 65 -2.07 -12.83 -4.58
CA ARG A 65 -1.79 -12.92 -6.03
C ARG A 65 -2.37 -11.69 -6.74
N CYS A 66 -1.68 -11.23 -7.78
CA CYS A 66 -2.18 -10.15 -8.62
C CYS A 66 -3.54 -10.52 -9.24
N ARG A 67 -4.46 -9.56 -9.23
CA ARG A 67 -5.79 -9.71 -9.84
C ARG A 67 -5.80 -9.37 -11.34
N ARG A 68 -4.68 -8.87 -11.89
CA ARG A 68 -4.53 -8.69 -13.33
C ARG A 68 -4.40 -10.05 -14.01
N LEU A 69 -5.25 -10.29 -15.01
CA LEU A 69 -5.17 -11.50 -15.83
C LEU A 69 -3.77 -11.62 -16.47
N GLY A 70 -3.16 -12.81 -16.36
CA GLY A 70 -1.83 -13.09 -16.90
C GLY A 70 -0.65 -12.55 -16.10
N CYS A 71 -0.88 -11.87 -14.96
CA CYS A 71 0.21 -11.41 -14.10
C CYS A 71 0.51 -12.43 -12.98
N SER A 72 1.77 -12.91 -12.93
CA SER A 72 2.26 -13.79 -11.86
C SER A 72 2.74 -13.02 -10.61
N GLY A 73 2.62 -11.69 -10.61
CA GLY A 73 3.08 -10.85 -9.51
C GLY A 73 2.28 -11.02 -8.22
N ARG A 74 2.82 -10.46 -7.14
CA ARG A 74 2.14 -10.37 -5.84
C ARG A 74 1.78 -8.93 -5.53
N MET A 75 0.66 -8.75 -4.84
CA MET A 75 0.21 -7.46 -4.36
C MET A 75 0.55 -7.29 -2.88
N VAL A 76 1.04 -6.10 -2.55
CA VAL A 76 1.24 -5.64 -1.17
C VAL A 76 0.10 -4.74 -0.77
N PHE A 77 -0.30 -4.83 0.49
CA PHE A 77 -1.33 -3.98 1.08
C PHE A 77 -0.72 -2.69 1.64
N MET A 78 -1.40 -1.58 1.43
CA MET A 78 -1.00 -0.24 1.87
C MET A 78 -2.21 0.46 2.51
N GLY A 79 -1.93 1.33 3.47
CA GLY A 79 -2.94 2.14 4.14
C GLY A 79 -2.62 3.62 4.01
N THR A 80 -3.68 4.40 3.83
CA THR A 80 -3.65 5.86 3.90
C THR A 80 -4.55 6.29 5.06
N PRO A 81 -4.04 7.06 6.04
CA PRO A 81 -4.85 7.61 7.11
C PRO A 81 -5.91 8.60 6.59
N PRO A 82 -7.00 8.84 7.34
CA PRO A 82 -8.01 9.82 6.95
C PRO A 82 -7.41 11.23 6.75
N GLY A 83 -7.96 11.99 5.80
CA GLY A 83 -7.53 13.35 5.50
C GLY A 83 -6.18 13.45 4.77
N GLN A 84 -5.60 12.33 4.34
CA GLN A 84 -4.35 12.29 3.61
C GLN A 84 -4.60 11.89 2.15
N GLN A 85 -3.70 12.29 1.25
CA GLN A 85 -3.83 11.98 -0.17
C GLN A 85 -3.85 10.46 -0.40
N ILE A 86 -4.92 10.00 -1.05
CA ILE A 86 -5.13 8.60 -1.39
C ILE A 86 -4.35 8.30 -2.67
N GLY A 87 -3.61 7.19 -2.68
CA GLY A 87 -2.84 6.76 -3.84
C GLY A 87 -1.58 7.59 -4.04
N LEU A 88 -0.45 7.07 -3.58
CA LEU A 88 0.84 7.49 -4.10
C LEU A 88 1.06 6.72 -5.41
N PHE A 89 0.72 7.34 -6.54
CA PHE A 89 0.85 6.77 -7.90
C PHE A 89 2.31 6.66 -8.38
N TRP A 90 3.30 6.89 -7.51
CA TRP A 90 4.71 6.73 -7.83
C TRP A 90 5.02 5.28 -8.20
N ARG A 91 5.89 5.06 -9.19
CA ARG A 91 6.48 3.73 -9.40
C ARG A 91 7.10 3.29 -8.07
N LEU A 92 6.73 2.11 -7.59
CA LEU A 92 7.56 1.41 -6.61
C LEU A 92 8.86 1.05 -7.34
N GLN A 93 9.85 1.93 -7.29
CA GLN A 93 11.18 1.63 -7.81
C GLN A 93 11.79 0.56 -6.93
N LYS A 94 12.49 -0.41 -7.53
CA LYS A 94 13.24 -1.38 -6.74
C LYS A 94 14.38 -0.61 -6.03
N PRO A 95 14.73 -0.98 -4.78
CA PRO A 95 15.82 -0.32 -4.05
C PRO A 95 17.14 -0.19 -4.85
N ASN A 96 17.38 -1.11 -5.79
CA ASN A 96 18.59 -1.13 -6.62
C ASN A 96 18.57 -0.23 -7.86
N GLU A 97 17.46 0.48 -8.16
CA GLU A 97 17.41 1.39 -9.34
C GLU A 97 17.86 2.82 -9.03
N ILE A 98 17.92 3.20 -7.75
CA ILE A 98 18.33 4.55 -7.33
C ILE A 98 19.86 4.72 -7.51
N SER A 99 20.63 3.68 -7.17
CA SER A 99 22.10 3.73 -7.21
C SER A 99 22.70 3.90 -8.61
N ALA A 100 21.96 3.60 -9.69
CA ALA A 100 22.45 3.76 -11.06
C ALA A 100 22.24 5.18 -11.62
N LYS A 101 21.26 5.94 -11.08
CA LYS A 101 20.98 7.30 -11.55
C LYS A 101 21.76 8.37 -10.79
N GLU A 102 22.18 8.10 -9.56
CA GLU A 102 23.01 9.03 -8.76
C GLU A 102 24.52 8.83 -9.00
N ALA A 103 24.95 7.76 -9.69
CA ALA A 103 26.37 7.50 -10.00
C ALA A 103 26.85 8.07 -11.35
N LEU A 104 25.97 8.75 -12.10
CA LEU A 104 26.24 9.31 -13.44
C LEU A 104 25.86 10.80 -13.55
N GLY A 105 25.80 11.51 -12.42
CA GLY A 105 25.58 12.95 -12.34
C GLY A 105 26.71 13.64 -11.60
#